data_AF-A0A0C1Q9B8-F1
#
_entry.id   AF-A0A0C1Q9B8-F1
#
_cell.length_a   1.000
_cell.length_b   1.000
_cell.length_c   1.000
_cell.angle_alpha   90.00
_cell.angle_beta   90.00
_cell.angle_gamma   90.00
#
_symmetry.space_group_name_H-M   'P 1'
#
loop_
_entity.id
_entity.type
_entity.pdbx_description
1 polymer ?
#
loop_
_entity_poly.entity_id
_entity_poly.type
_entity_poly.pdbx_seq_one_letter_code
_entity_poly.pdbx_strand_id
1 'polypeptide(L)' 'MDYGTYRGILTLVILVLFIVIVLWAYSKRTKSRFDDAAKAIFDDEIKHDNTISKEEKESEK' A
#
# COMPACT_ATOMS: atom_id res chain seq x y z
N MET A 1 5.46 -0.18 45.36
CA MET A 1 4.24 -0.20 44.51
C MET A 1 3.82 -1.64 44.37
N ASP A 2 2.60 -1.95 44.81
CA ASP A 2 2.12 -3.31 44.99
C ASP A 2 1.88 -4.08 43.68
N TYR A 3 1.81 -5.40 43.81
CA TYR A 3 1.58 -6.37 42.73
C TYR A 3 0.33 -6.04 41.88
N GLY A 4 -0.68 -5.41 42.49
CA GLY A 4 -1.89 -4.94 41.80
C GLY A 4 -1.62 -3.83 40.78
N THR A 5 -0.71 -2.90 41.09
CA THR A 5 -0.33 -1.82 40.16
C THR A 5 0.50 -2.37 39.00
N TYR A 6 1.41 -3.32 39.26
CA TYR A 6 2.20 -3.98 38.22
C TYR A 6 1.33 -4.76 37.24
N ARG A 7 0.35 -5.52 37.73
CA ARG A 7 -0.58 -6.27 36.87
C ARG A 7 -1.41 -5.31 36.01
N GLY A 8 -1.91 -4.21 36.58
CA GLY A 8 -2.69 -3.20 35.88
C GLY A 8 -1.90 -2.44 34.82
N ILE A 9 -0.65 -2.04 35.12
CA ILE A 9 0.26 -1.43 34.13
C ILE A 9 0.52 -2.39 32.98
N LEU A 10 0.73 -3.67 33.27
CA LEU A 10 1.10 -4.66 32.27
C LEU A 10 -0.06 -4.93 31.30
N THR A 11 -1.31 -5.02 31.78
CA THR A 11 -2.49 -5.10 30.90
C THR A 11 -2.67 -3.84 30.05
N LEU A 12 -2.47 -2.65 30.63
CA LEU A 12 -2.57 -1.39 29.88
C LEU A 12 -1.52 -1.32 28.77
N VAL A 13 -0.27 -1.69 29.07
CA VAL A 13 0.83 -1.69 28.10
C VAL A 13 0.54 -2.68 26.96
N ILE A 14 0.10 -3.90 27.27
CA ILE A 14 -0.27 -4.89 26.25
C ILE A 14 -1.43 -4.41 25.38
N LEU A 15 -2.45 -3.78 25.98
CA LEU A 15 -3.59 -3.23 25.26
C LEU A 15 -3.16 -2.13 24.28
N VAL A 16 -2.36 -1.17 24.75
CA VAL A 16 -1.85 -0.09 23.91
C VAL A 16 -0.94 -0.64 22.80
N LEU A 17 -0.04 -1.56 23.13
CA LEU A 17 0.86 -2.20 22.17
C LEU A 17 0.08 -2.92 21.05
N PHE A 18 -1.00 -3.62 21.41
CA PHE A 18 -1.87 -4.29 20.44
C PHE A 18 -2.51 -3.30 19.47
N ILE A 19 -3.08 -2.20 19.97
CA ILE A 19 -3.71 -1.17 19.13
C ILE A 19 -2.69 -0.54 18.16
N VAL A 20 -1.49 -0.23 18.64
CA VAL A 20 -0.41 0.33 17.82
C VAL A 20 -0.05 -0.61 16.67
N ILE A 21 0.13 -1.91 16.94
CA ILE A 21 0.46 -2.90 15.93
C ILE A 21 -0.67 -3.04 14.90
N VAL A 22 -1.93 -3.08 15.35
CA VAL A 22 -3.09 -3.20 14.46
C VAL A 22 -3.21 -1.98 13.56
N LEU A 23 -3.11 -0.76 14.10
CA LEU A 23 -3.16 0.47 13.31
C LEU A 23 -2.01 0.55 12.32
N TRP A 24 -0.80 0.18 12.73
CA TRP A 24 0.37 0.15 11.85
C TRP A 24 0.23 -0.90 10.74
N ALA A 25 -0.22 -2.10 11.07
CA ALA A 25 -0.47 -3.16 10.09
C ALA A 25 -1.57 -2.79 9.10
N TYR A 26 -2.61 -2.08 9.55
CA TYR A 26 -3.70 -1.61 8.69
C TYR A 26 -3.26 -0.45 7.79
N SER A 27 -2.42 0.45 8.29
CA SER A 27 -1.90 1.59 7.53
C SER A 27 -0.86 1.18 6.48
N LYS A 28 -0.05 0.15 6.76
CA LYS A 28 1.12 -0.16 5.93
C LYS A 28 0.86 -1.12 4.76
N ARG A 29 -0.31 -1.76 4.65
CA ARG A 29 -0.42 -2.96 3.81
C ARG A 29 -0.96 -2.81 2.38
N THR A 30 -1.73 -1.78 1.99
CA THR A 30 -2.49 -1.94 0.72
C THR A 30 -2.55 -0.75 -0.23
N LYS A 31 -2.12 0.46 0.12
CA LYS A 31 -2.21 1.58 -0.82
C LYS A 31 -0.96 1.68 -1.70
N SER A 32 0.23 1.78 -1.11
CA SER A 32 1.43 2.21 -1.86
C SER A 32 1.95 1.23 -2.90
N ARG A 33 1.76 -0.10 -2.75
CA ARG A 33 2.24 -1.08 -3.75
C ARG A 33 1.22 -1.39 -4.85
N PHE A 34 -0.07 -1.19 -4.59
CA PHE A 34 -1.11 -1.40 -5.58
C PHE A 34 -1.33 -0.16 -6.45
N ASP A 35 -1.18 1.04 -5.89
CA ASP A 35 -1.25 2.29 -6.64
C ASP A 35 -0.15 2.35 -7.71
N ASP A 36 1.06 1.91 -7.35
CA ASP A 36 2.23 1.90 -8.24
C ASP A 36 2.15 0.79 -9.31
N ALA A 37 1.71 -0.41 -8.93
CA ALA A 37 1.54 -1.53 -9.87
C ALA A 37 0.34 -1.35 -10.81
N ALA A 38 -0.76 -0.75 -10.34
CA ALA A 38 -1.91 -0.42 -11.20
C ALA A 38 -1.51 0.65 -12.22
N LYS A 39 -0.84 1.71 -11.76
CA LYS A 39 -0.36 2.77 -12.65
C LYS A 39 0.68 2.25 -13.65
N ALA A 40 1.50 1.27 -13.29
CA ALA A 40 2.45 0.64 -14.22
C ALA A 40 1.75 -0.14 -15.35
N ILE A 41 0.69 -0.91 -15.05
CA ILE A 41 -0.07 -1.62 -16.09
C ILE A 41 -0.74 -0.62 -17.05
N PHE A 42 -1.36 0.44 -16.50
CA PHE A 42 -2.00 1.50 -17.29
C PHE A 42 -1.00 2.39 -18.08
N ASP A 43 0.22 2.62 -17.59
CA ASP A 43 1.24 3.43 -18.29
C ASP A 43 1.85 2.68 -19.47
N ASP A 44 1.99 1.35 -19.37
CA ASP A 44 2.46 0.50 -20.48
C ASP A 44 1.42 0.40 -21.61
N GLU A 45 0.13 0.26 -21.29
CA GLU A 45 -0.93 0.18 -22.31
C GLU A 45 -1.14 1.53 -23.05
N ILE A 46 -1.00 2.67 -22.37
CA ILE A 46 -1.05 3.99 -23.02
C ILE A 46 0.15 4.19 -23.96
N LYS A 47 1.36 3.74 -23.59
CA LYS A 47 2.52 3.83 -24.49
C LYS A 47 2.44 2.89 -25.68
N HIS A 48 1.84 1.72 -25.50
CA HIS A 48 1.71 0.71 -26.56
C HIS A 48 0.70 1.14 -27.64
N ASP A 49 -0.44 1.72 -27.25
CA ASP A 49 -1.46 2.21 -28.18
C ASP A 49 -0.98 3.40 -29.05
N ASN A 50 -0.21 4.31 -28.44
CA ASN A 50 0.38 5.45 -29.13
C ASN A 50 1.53 5.06 -30.09
N THR A 51 2.16 3.90 -29.89
CA THR A 51 3.23 3.40 -30.76
C THR A 51 2.64 2.68 -31.98
N ILE A 52 1.67 1.79 -31.77
CA ILE A 52 0.97 1.06 -32.84
C ILE A 52 0.24 2.04 -33.78
N SER A 53 -0.45 3.04 -33.22
CA SER A 53 -1.18 4.05 -34.00
C SER A 53 -0.28 4.97 -34.83
N LYS A 54 1.01 5.05 -34.51
CA LYS A 54 1.98 5.90 -35.21
C LYS A 54 2.65 5.14 -36.36
N GLU A 55 2.93 3.86 -36.18
CA GLU A 55 3.47 2.99 -37.23
C GLU A 55 2.45 2.70 -38.35
N GLU A 56 1.16 2.57 -38.01
CA GLU A 56 0.10 2.34 -39.01
C GLU A 56 -0.13 3.55 -39.93
N LYS A 57 0.09 4.77 -39.44
CA LYS A 57 -0.08 6.02 -40.21
C LYS A 57 1.12 6.40 -41.07
N GLU A 58 2.28 5.79 -40.86
CA GLU A 58 3.49 6.01 -41.66
C GLU A 58 3.63 4.98 -42.80
N SER A 59 2.98 3.81 -42.69
CA SER A 59 2.92 2.80 -43.75
C SER A 59 1.87 3.09 -44.84
N GLU A 60 0.94 4.03 -44.62
CA GLU A 60 -0.12 4.38 -45.58
C GLU A 60 0.13 5.72 -46.31
N LYS A 61 1.36 6.27 -46.21
CA LYS A 61 1.72 7.55 -46.83
C LYS A 61 2.77 7.44 -47.93
#